data_AF-A0A7C7JE35-F1
#
_entry.id   AF-A0A7C7JE35-F1
#
_cell.length_a   1.000
_cell.length_b   1.000
_cell.length_c   1.000
_cell.angle_alpha   90.00
_cell.angle_beta   90.00
_cell.angle_gamma   90.00
#
_symmetry.space_group_name_H-M   'P 1'
#
loop_
_entity.id
_entity.type
_entity.pdbx_description
1 polymer ?
#
loop_
_entity_poly.entity_id
_entity_poly.type
_entity_poly.pdbx_seq_one_letter_code
_entity_poly.pdbx_strand_id
1 'polypeptide(L)'
;MLRQDAWCYAGNYPDGVTCFGSTTKVPPEKAVAANCSAVREWDANGTNFGFNPAIGNTRGEFGHNDFYPVAVAAAQIAGCDGKQTLYAMVCLDEIRGRLAEAFALRDYKIDHVVHGAIASAAVYGAMLGATVDQIESAIGTVVAHYIPFRAIRHGTQLSDSKGASAALSAEVAVTAMRRALRGFVGPADIFRNPQAIFCLFEAPEQPNSSPFDLRFCTGGDDFAVMDMHFKIGLYEHQSAGAIQGLIDVLSANPQLLDDVAAFQKIRISIYQPAFGIIGDPAKRNPRT
;
A
#
# COMPACT_ATOMS: atom_id res chain seq x y z
N MET A 1 -2.79 10.26 15.31
CA MET A 1 -2.28 9.46 16.45
C MET A 1 -0.82 9.02 16.27
N LEU A 2 -0.45 8.31 15.19
CA LEU A 2 0.92 7.76 15.03
C LEU A 2 2.04 8.81 15.00
N ARG A 3 1.74 10.07 14.63
CA ARG A 3 2.70 11.18 14.76
C ARG A 3 3.06 11.49 16.21
N GLN A 4 2.08 11.48 17.11
CA GLN A 4 2.32 11.71 18.53
C GLN A 4 3.09 10.53 19.15
N ASP A 5 2.74 9.29 18.76
CA ASP A 5 3.50 8.09 19.13
C ASP A 5 4.98 8.22 18.72
N ALA A 6 5.25 8.57 17.46
CA ALA A 6 6.62 8.74 16.98
C ALA A 6 7.40 9.80 17.79
N TRP A 7 6.76 10.90 18.20
CA TRP A 7 7.40 11.93 19.00
C TRP A 7 7.70 11.53 20.44
N CYS A 8 7.07 10.48 20.99
CA CYS A 8 7.51 9.88 22.25
C CYS A 8 8.95 9.33 22.15
N TYR A 9 9.43 9.09 20.92
CA TYR A 9 10.79 8.66 20.61
C TYR A 9 11.65 9.80 20.06
N ALA A 10 11.28 11.06 20.24
CA ALA A 10 12.10 12.19 19.81
C ALA A 10 13.44 12.21 20.55
N GLY A 11 14.53 12.42 19.82
CA GLY A 11 15.87 12.37 20.39
C GLY A 11 16.96 12.67 19.38
N ASN A 12 18.21 12.60 19.83
CA ASN A 12 19.36 12.80 18.97
C ASN A 12 19.81 11.45 18.37
N TYR A 13 19.27 11.12 17.20
CA TYR A 13 19.64 9.93 16.45
C TYR A 13 20.52 10.33 15.25
N PRO A 14 21.74 9.80 15.13
CA PRO A 14 22.60 10.05 13.96
C PRO A 14 21.92 9.67 12.65
N ASP A 15 21.15 8.58 12.65
CA ASP A 15 20.35 8.08 11.53
C ASP A 15 18.85 8.39 11.68
N GLY A 16 18.51 9.40 12.49
CA GLY A 16 17.13 9.85 12.68
C GLY A 16 16.58 10.57 11.46
N VAL A 17 15.31 10.34 11.18
CA VAL A 17 14.57 10.93 10.06
C VAL A 17 13.37 11.71 10.59
N THR A 18 12.91 12.68 9.79
CA THR A 18 11.87 13.61 10.22
C THR A 18 10.45 13.10 9.93
N CYS A 19 9.54 13.37 10.84
CA CYS A 19 8.11 13.32 10.51
C CYS A 19 7.76 14.47 9.54
N PHE A 20 6.95 14.21 8.53
CA PHE A 20 6.50 15.23 7.57
C PHE A 20 5.89 16.44 8.29
N GLY A 21 6.22 17.64 7.81
CA GLY A 21 5.81 18.90 8.44
C GLY A 21 6.44 19.17 9.81
N SER A 22 7.59 18.56 10.11
CA SER A 22 8.37 18.78 11.34
C SER A 22 9.86 18.58 11.05
N THR A 23 10.71 19.22 11.85
CA THR A 23 12.17 19.00 11.84
C THR A 23 12.62 18.03 12.94
N THR A 24 11.68 17.55 13.78
CA THR A 24 11.99 16.61 14.86
C THR A 24 12.41 15.26 14.28
N LYS A 25 13.62 14.84 14.63
CA LYS A 25 14.15 13.51 14.28
C LYS A 25 13.68 12.47 15.29
N VAL A 26 13.28 11.33 14.76
CA VAL A 26 12.87 10.14 15.51
C VAL A 26 13.51 8.91 14.84
N PRO A 27 13.47 7.71 15.47
CA PRO A 27 13.92 6.49 14.82
C PRO A 27 13.21 6.25 13.47
N PRO A 28 13.91 5.71 12.45
CA PRO A 28 13.34 5.59 11.10
C PRO A 28 12.02 4.84 10.99
N GLU A 29 11.88 3.72 11.68
CA GLU A 29 10.66 2.95 11.72
C GLU A 29 9.47 3.76 12.25
N LYS A 30 9.70 4.65 13.23
CA LYS A 30 8.67 5.51 13.84
C LYS A 30 8.28 6.67 12.93
N ALA A 31 9.24 7.31 12.28
CA ALA A 31 8.94 8.35 11.29
C ALA A 31 8.16 7.77 10.11
N VAL A 32 8.54 6.58 9.63
CA VAL A 32 7.86 5.89 8.54
C VAL A 32 6.42 5.56 8.92
N ALA A 33 6.17 5.01 10.11
CA ALA A 33 4.80 4.83 10.60
C ALA A 33 4.00 6.16 10.59
N ALA A 34 4.55 7.21 11.20
CA ALA A 34 3.87 8.50 11.26
C ALA A 34 3.57 9.07 9.86
N ASN A 35 4.54 9.01 8.95
CA ASN A 35 4.43 9.60 7.62
C ASN A 35 3.52 8.79 6.69
N CYS A 36 3.63 7.45 6.69
CA CYS A 36 2.71 6.56 5.96
C CYS A 36 1.28 6.73 6.46
N SER A 37 1.09 6.93 7.77
CA SER A 37 -0.23 7.21 8.33
C SER A 37 -0.78 8.53 7.81
N ALA A 38 0.05 9.58 7.77
CA ALA A 38 -0.36 10.91 7.33
C ALA A 38 -0.78 10.93 5.85
N VAL A 39 -0.05 10.23 4.96
CA VAL A 39 -0.40 10.18 3.53
C VAL A 39 -1.65 9.35 3.24
N ARG A 40 -1.98 8.39 4.11
CA ARG A 40 -3.14 7.50 3.97
C ARG A 40 -4.40 7.99 4.66
N GLU A 41 -4.29 8.88 5.65
CA GLU A 41 -5.36 9.24 6.60
C GLU A 41 -6.67 9.64 5.91
N TRP A 42 -6.61 10.47 4.88
CA TRP A 42 -7.79 10.96 4.16
C TRP A 42 -8.20 10.09 2.97
N ASP A 43 -7.50 8.98 2.74
CA ASP A 43 -7.77 8.10 1.60
C ASP A 43 -7.77 8.87 0.27
N ALA A 44 -6.90 9.88 0.13
CA ALA A 44 -6.83 10.76 -1.04
C ALA A 44 -5.71 10.35 -2.02
N ASN A 45 -4.92 9.36 -1.63
CA ASN A 45 -3.74 8.94 -2.36
C ASN A 45 -4.09 7.94 -3.48
N GLY A 46 -3.09 7.64 -4.32
CA GLY A 46 -3.28 6.87 -5.55
C GLY A 46 -3.64 5.42 -5.28
N THR A 47 -4.45 4.85 -6.17
CA THR A 47 -4.87 3.45 -6.14
C THR A 47 -4.40 2.76 -7.41
N ASN A 48 -3.77 1.60 -7.28
CA ASN A 48 -3.49 0.70 -8.40
C ASN A 48 -4.32 -0.58 -8.23
N PHE A 49 -4.87 -1.06 -9.34
CA PHE A 49 -5.56 -2.35 -9.43
C PHE A 49 -4.67 -3.31 -10.20
N GLY A 50 -4.21 -4.37 -9.53
CA GLY A 50 -3.29 -5.35 -10.11
C GLY A 50 -3.95 -6.11 -11.26
N PHE A 51 -3.87 -5.55 -12.46
CA PHE A 51 -4.52 -6.08 -13.64
C PHE A 51 -3.66 -5.81 -14.87
N ASN A 52 -2.87 -6.81 -15.27
CA ASN A 52 -2.06 -6.78 -16.48
C ASN A 52 -2.46 -7.91 -17.43
N PRO A 53 -3.43 -7.67 -18.33
CA PRO A 53 -3.90 -8.67 -19.28
C PRO A 53 -2.86 -9.02 -20.36
N ALA A 54 -1.87 -8.14 -20.61
CA ALA A 54 -0.84 -8.38 -21.62
C ALA A 54 0.04 -9.58 -21.28
N ILE A 55 0.19 -9.89 -19.99
CA ILE A 55 0.97 -11.04 -19.50
C ILE A 55 0.11 -12.06 -18.73
N GLY A 56 -1.21 -11.87 -18.68
CA GLY A 56 -2.14 -12.77 -17.99
C GLY A 56 -2.21 -12.62 -16.46
N ASN A 57 -1.49 -11.65 -15.87
CA ASN A 57 -1.51 -11.40 -14.43
C ASN A 57 -2.70 -10.51 -14.06
N THR A 58 -3.87 -11.12 -13.89
CA THR A 58 -5.14 -10.41 -13.67
C THR A 58 -5.81 -10.79 -12.35
N ARG A 59 -5.04 -11.12 -11.30
CA ARG A 59 -5.62 -11.51 -10.00
C ARG A 59 -6.35 -10.35 -9.31
N GLY A 60 -6.05 -9.11 -9.67
CA GLY A 60 -6.90 -7.96 -9.40
C GLY A 60 -6.78 -7.42 -7.98
N GLU A 61 -5.68 -7.64 -7.24
CA GLU A 61 -5.53 -7.05 -5.91
C GLU A 61 -5.48 -5.52 -5.97
N PHE A 62 -6.06 -4.85 -4.99
CA PHE A 62 -6.00 -3.40 -4.93
C PHE A 62 -4.89 -2.97 -3.97
N GLY A 63 -4.19 -1.89 -4.32
CA GLY A 63 -3.15 -1.33 -3.47
C GLY A 63 -3.06 0.18 -3.59
N HIS A 64 -2.43 0.77 -2.58
CA HIS A 64 -2.28 2.21 -2.46
C HIS A 64 -0.78 2.57 -2.40
N ASN A 65 -0.43 3.77 -2.86
CA ASN A 65 0.95 4.28 -2.82
C ASN A 65 1.37 4.85 -1.45
N ASP A 66 0.86 4.27 -0.36
CA ASP A 66 1.02 4.72 1.04
C ASP A 66 2.48 4.76 1.52
N PHE A 67 3.36 4.06 0.79
CA PHE A 67 4.68 3.64 1.25
C PHE A 67 5.82 4.53 0.74
N TYR A 68 5.54 5.56 -0.06
CA TYR A 68 6.56 6.55 -0.46
C TYR A 68 7.37 7.15 0.70
N PRO A 69 6.82 7.35 1.92
CA PRO A 69 7.62 7.78 3.06
C PRO A 69 8.77 6.85 3.43
N VAL A 70 8.72 5.56 3.06
CA VAL A 70 9.83 4.60 3.24
C VAL A 70 11.02 5.01 2.38
N ALA A 71 10.78 5.30 1.10
CA ALA A 71 11.82 5.76 0.18
C ALA A 71 12.40 7.11 0.63
N VAL A 72 11.55 8.03 1.11
CA VAL A 72 11.99 9.32 1.64
C VAL A 72 12.85 9.16 2.90
N ALA A 73 12.47 8.27 3.82
CA ALA A 73 13.26 7.99 5.01
C ALA A 73 14.62 7.38 4.66
N ALA A 74 14.66 6.40 3.75
CA ALA A 74 15.91 5.81 3.27
C ALA A 74 16.80 6.86 2.57
N ALA A 75 16.22 7.73 1.74
CA ALA A 75 16.93 8.81 1.07
C ALA A 75 17.58 9.77 2.05
N GLN A 76 16.88 10.17 3.13
CA GLN A 76 17.42 11.03 4.17
C GLN A 76 18.65 10.42 4.86
N ILE A 77 18.63 9.10 5.09
CA ILE A 77 19.73 8.39 5.75
C ILE A 77 20.91 8.21 4.79
N ALA A 78 20.65 7.83 3.54
CA ALA A 78 21.66 7.60 2.52
C ALA A 78 22.26 8.89 1.92
N GLY A 79 21.63 10.04 2.16
CA GLY A 79 22.00 11.30 1.51
C GLY A 79 21.67 11.32 0.01
N CYS A 80 20.61 10.61 -0.40
CA CYS A 80 20.18 10.56 -1.80
C CYS A 80 19.52 11.88 -2.25
N ASP A 81 19.68 12.19 -3.54
CA ASP A 81 18.97 13.31 -4.15
C ASP A 81 17.50 12.96 -4.52
N GLY A 82 16.77 13.96 -5.03
CA GLY A 82 15.37 13.78 -5.43
C GLY A 82 15.19 12.77 -6.58
N LYS A 83 16.15 12.67 -7.51
CA LYS A 83 16.08 11.74 -8.64
C LYS A 83 16.22 10.30 -8.18
N GLN A 84 17.20 10.03 -7.32
CA GLN A 84 17.38 8.74 -6.68
C GLN A 84 16.17 8.35 -5.83
N THR A 85 15.59 9.33 -5.11
CA THR A 85 14.38 9.12 -4.31
C THR A 85 13.18 8.73 -5.19
N LEU A 86 13.00 9.37 -6.35
CA LEU A 86 11.95 9.02 -7.31
C LEU A 86 12.13 7.61 -7.87
N TYR A 87 13.36 7.19 -8.20
CA TYR A 87 13.61 5.82 -8.63
C TYR A 87 13.25 4.79 -7.57
N ALA A 88 13.51 5.09 -6.30
CA ALA A 88 13.09 4.23 -5.20
C ALA A 88 11.56 4.15 -5.07
N MET A 89 10.85 5.26 -5.24
CA MET A 89 9.37 5.27 -5.26
C MET A 89 8.81 4.43 -6.41
N VAL A 90 9.39 4.55 -7.62
CA VAL A 90 9.01 3.74 -8.79
C VAL A 90 9.28 2.26 -8.53
N CYS A 91 10.44 1.90 -7.98
CA CYS A 91 10.78 0.53 -7.63
C CYS A 91 9.82 -0.05 -6.58
N LEU A 92 9.39 0.77 -5.62
CA LEU A 92 8.43 0.36 -4.60
C LEU A 92 7.07 0.03 -5.23
N ASP A 93 6.56 0.90 -6.09
CA ASP A 93 5.29 0.64 -6.79
C ASP A 93 5.40 -0.52 -7.76
N GLU A 94 6.54 -0.70 -8.42
CA GLU A 94 6.78 -1.83 -9.30
C GLU A 94 6.68 -3.15 -8.52
N ILE A 95 7.38 -3.29 -7.39
CA ILE A 95 7.30 -4.53 -6.59
C ILE A 95 5.87 -4.76 -6.08
N ARG A 96 5.25 -3.73 -5.49
CA ARG A 96 3.90 -3.82 -4.91
C ARG A 96 2.84 -4.12 -5.97
N GLY A 97 2.90 -3.43 -7.11
CA GLY A 97 1.95 -3.54 -8.21
C GLY A 97 2.02 -4.90 -8.88
N ARG A 98 3.22 -5.39 -9.19
CA ARG A 98 3.40 -6.71 -9.79
C ARG A 98 2.95 -7.85 -8.87
N LEU A 99 3.18 -7.71 -7.56
CA LEU A 99 2.58 -8.64 -6.59
C LEU A 99 1.04 -8.58 -6.59
N ALA A 100 0.46 -7.39 -6.71
CA ALA A 100 -0.99 -7.22 -6.76
C ALA A 100 -1.62 -7.83 -8.03
N GLU A 101 -0.90 -7.81 -9.16
CA GLU A 101 -1.27 -8.47 -10.40
C GLU A 101 -1.21 -10.00 -10.28
N ALA A 102 -0.19 -10.52 -9.58
CA ALA A 102 0.15 -11.93 -9.52
C ALA A 102 -0.54 -12.72 -8.40
N PHE A 103 -0.92 -12.08 -7.28
CA PHE A 103 -1.50 -12.76 -6.12
C PHE A 103 -2.58 -11.91 -5.43
N ALA A 104 -3.77 -12.46 -5.23
CA ALA A 104 -4.89 -11.76 -4.59
C ALA A 104 -5.02 -12.10 -3.10
N LEU A 105 -4.30 -11.37 -2.25
CA LEU A 105 -4.34 -11.51 -0.78
C LEU A 105 -5.77 -11.47 -0.20
N ARG A 106 -6.66 -10.69 -0.81
CA ARG A 106 -8.06 -10.56 -0.37
C ARG A 106 -8.81 -11.88 -0.42
N ASP A 107 -8.47 -12.78 -1.35
CA ASP A 107 -9.14 -14.07 -1.53
C ASP A 107 -8.90 -14.96 -0.29
N TYR A 108 -7.81 -14.70 0.43
CA TYR A 108 -7.40 -15.38 1.66
C TYR A 108 -7.65 -14.55 2.92
N LYS A 109 -8.45 -13.48 2.80
CA LYS A 109 -8.77 -12.54 3.88
C LYS A 109 -7.53 -11.85 4.47
N ILE A 110 -6.44 -11.76 3.70
CA ILE A 110 -5.22 -11.04 4.08
C ILE A 110 -5.30 -9.62 3.56
N ASP A 111 -4.77 -8.67 4.33
CA ASP A 111 -4.77 -7.27 3.96
C ASP A 111 -3.72 -6.99 2.88
N HIS A 112 -4.09 -6.16 1.90
CA HIS A 112 -3.26 -5.86 0.73
C HIS A 112 -1.93 -5.19 1.09
N VAL A 113 -1.81 -4.62 2.29
CA VAL A 113 -0.60 -3.93 2.76
C VAL A 113 0.62 -4.85 2.89
N VAL A 114 0.45 -6.17 2.84
CA VAL A 114 1.58 -7.13 2.81
C VAL A 114 2.47 -6.90 1.59
N HIS A 115 1.90 -6.65 0.40
CA HIS A 115 2.69 -6.34 -0.79
C HIS A 115 3.52 -5.06 -0.62
N GLY A 116 2.92 -4.03 -0.01
CA GLY A 116 3.61 -2.79 0.31
C GLY A 116 4.72 -2.99 1.35
N ALA A 117 4.54 -3.87 2.32
CA ALA A 117 5.55 -4.20 3.32
C ALA A 117 6.76 -4.93 2.71
N ILE A 118 6.52 -5.88 1.80
CA ILE A 118 7.57 -6.56 1.03
C ILE A 118 8.36 -5.54 0.20
N ALA A 119 7.67 -4.70 -0.57
CA ALA A 119 8.29 -3.66 -1.37
C ALA A 119 9.09 -2.67 -0.51
N SER A 120 8.55 -2.29 0.67
CA SER A 120 9.21 -1.40 1.62
C SER A 120 10.51 -1.98 2.16
N ALA A 121 10.53 -3.26 2.56
CA ALA A 121 11.74 -3.92 3.04
C ALA A 121 12.81 -3.97 1.94
N ALA A 122 12.42 -4.36 0.72
CA ALA A 122 13.32 -4.43 -0.43
C ALA A 122 13.95 -3.08 -0.77
N VAL A 123 13.12 -2.06 -0.97
CA VAL A 123 13.56 -0.72 -1.42
C VAL A 123 14.36 -0.01 -0.33
N TYR A 124 13.89 -0.04 0.92
CA TYR A 124 14.61 0.57 2.03
C TYR A 124 16.01 -0.04 2.19
N GLY A 125 16.12 -1.37 2.10
CA GLY A 125 17.41 -2.07 2.15
C GLY A 125 18.32 -1.71 0.98
N ALA A 126 17.82 -1.78 -0.25
CA ALA A 126 18.59 -1.48 -1.44
C ALA A 126 19.17 -0.05 -1.42
N MET A 127 18.37 0.94 -1.00
CA MET A 127 18.84 2.32 -0.86
C MET A 127 19.95 2.50 0.19
N LEU A 128 19.97 1.66 1.22
CA LEU A 128 20.99 1.67 2.27
C LEU A 128 22.17 0.72 2.00
N GLY A 129 22.23 0.13 0.80
CA GLY A 129 23.31 -0.78 0.41
C GLY A 129 23.23 -2.17 1.03
N ALA A 130 22.04 -2.63 1.40
CA ALA A 130 21.83 -4.01 1.86
C ALA A 130 22.21 -5.02 0.75
N THR A 131 22.77 -6.16 1.16
CA THR A 131 22.99 -7.28 0.24
C THR A 131 21.67 -7.98 -0.11
N VAL A 132 21.68 -8.82 -1.16
CA VAL A 132 20.52 -9.65 -1.52
C VAL A 132 20.06 -10.51 -0.35
N ASP A 133 20.99 -11.15 0.38
CA ASP A 133 20.67 -12.00 1.54
C ASP A 133 20.05 -11.21 2.70
N GLN A 134 20.45 -9.94 2.88
CA GLN A 134 19.84 -9.06 3.88
C GLN A 134 18.43 -8.63 3.46
N ILE A 135 18.22 -8.37 2.17
CA ILE A 135 16.89 -8.10 1.60
C ILE A 135 15.98 -9.31 1.79
N GLU A 136 16.45 -10.51 1.45
CA GLU A 136 15.72 -11.75 1.66
C GLU A 136 15.36 -11.94 3.14
N SER A 137 16.33 -11.79 4.04
CA SER A 137 16.14 -11.93 5.49
C SER A 137 15.07 -10.97 6.01
N ALA A 138 15.06 -9.72 5.56
CA ALA A 138 14.08 -8.74 5.99
C ALA A 138 12.68 -9.07 5.47
N ILE A 139 12.55 -9.39 4.18
CA ILE A 139 11.28 -9.77 3.56
C ILE A 139 10.70 -11.01 4.25
N GLY A 140 11.53 -12.03 4.47
CA GLY A 140 11.15 -13.24 5.19
C GLY A 140 10.67 -12.96 6.61
N THR A 141 11.37 -12.07 7.33
CA THR A 141 10.98 -11.67 8.69
C THR A 141 9.62 -10.97 8.70
N VAL A 142 9.37 -10.06 7.76
CA VAL A 142 8.08 -9.35 7.64
C VAL A 142 6.94 -10.34 7.42
N VAL A 143 7.07 -11.19 6.41
CA VAL A 143 5.99 -12.10 6.00
C VAL A 143 5.76 -13.22 7.01
N ALA A 144 6.80 -13.71 7.68
CA ALA A 144 6.65 -14.77 8.67
C ALA A 144 6.05 -14.28 10.01
N HIS A 145 6.22 -13.00 10.36
CA HIS A 145 5.83 -12.48 11.66
C HIS A 145 4.71 -11.44 11.65
N TYR A 146 4.39 -10.83 10.49
CA TYR A 146 3.39 -9.77 10.40
C TYR A 146 2.50 -9.93 9.16
N ILE A 147 1.43 -10.72 9.31
CA ILE A 147 0.36 -10.87 8.33
C ILE A 147 -0.92 -10.23 8.87
N PRO A 148 -1.24 -8.99 8.47
CA PRO A 148 -2.49 -8.37 8.85
C PRO A 148 -3.66 -9.04 8.13
N PHE A 149 -4.66 -9.48 8.89
CA PHE A 149 -5.93 -9.96 8.33
C PHE A 149 -6.89 -8.81 8.07
N ARG A 150 -7.79 -8.99 7.09
CA ARG A 150 -8.84 -8.02 6.72
C ARG A 150 -9.92 -7.81 7.78
N ALA A 151 -9.81 -8.43 8.95
CA ALA A 151 -10.63 -8.16 10.12
C ALA A 151 -10.63 -6.65 10.47
N ILE A 152 -9.53 -5.94 10.20
CA ILE A 152 -9.42 -4.48 10.39
C ILE A 152 -10.29 -3.66 9.43
N ARG A 153 -10.87 -4.29 8.39
CA ARG A 153 -11.70 -3.64 7.36
C ARG A 153 -13.15 -4.12 7.36
N HIS A 154 -13.55 -4.96 8.32
CA HIS A 154 -14.88 -5.53 8.44
C HIS A 154 -15.38 -5.43 9.88
N GLY A 155 -16.66 -5.13 10.07
CA GLY A 155 -17.28 -4.99 11.38
C GLY A 155 -18.30 -3.85 11.42
N THR A 156 -19.01 -3.73 12.54
CA THR A 156 -20.00 -2.66 12.78
C THR A 156 -19.36 -1.32 13.13
N GLN A 157 -18.08 -1.32 13.48
CA GLN A 157 -17.25 -0.15 13.75
C GLN A 157 -15.91 -0.33 13.05
N LEU A 158 -15.48 0.69 12.30
CA LEU A 158 -14.13 0.76 11.75
C LEU A 158 -13.20 1.35 12.82
N SER A 159 -12.07 0.71 13.07
CA SER A 159 -11.03 1.25 13.96
C SER A 159 -10.00 2.07 13.17
N ASP A 160 -9.20 2.87 13.89
CA ASP A 160 -8.03 3.58 13.34
C ASP A 160 -7.07 2.64 12.60
N SER A 161 -7.11 1.33 12.91
CA SER A 161 -6.29 0.30 12.28
C SER A 161 -6.50 0.22 10.76
N LYS A 162 -7.69 0.56 10.22
CA LYS A 162 -7.90 0.61 8.77
C LYS A 162 -6.99 1.65 8.12
N GLY A 163 -6.95 2.85 8.69
CA GLY A 163 -6.15 3.98 8.19
C GLY A 163 -4.66 3.84 8.51
N ALA A 164 -4.32 3.10 9.57
CA ALA A 164 -2.95 2.88 10.01
C ALA A 164 -2.30 1.59 9.47
N SER A 165 -3.03 0.69 8.82
CA SER A 165 -2.50 -0.65 8.45
C SER A 165 -1.23 -0.60 7.60
N ALA A 166 -1.18 0.30 6.61
CA ALA A 166 0.01 0.49 5.77
C ALA A 166 1.18 1.09 6.56
N ALA A 167 0.88 1.99 7.50
CA ALA A 167 1.88 2.57 8.38
C ALA A 167 2.54 1.52 9.29
N LEU A 168 1.73 0.66 9.91
CA LEU A 168 2.22 -0.40 10.78
C LEU A 168 3.01 -1.45 10.00
N SER A 169 2.58 -1.82 8.78
CA SER A 169 3.33 -2.76 7.96
C SER A 169 4.65 -2.18 7.46
N ALA A 170 4.69 -0.87 7.15
CA ALA A 170 5.92 -0.16 6.80
C ALA A 170 6.90 -0.05 7.99
N GLU A 171 6.40 0.22 9.20
CA GLU A 171 7.20 0.21 10.43
C GLU A 171 7.87 -1.14 10.66
N VAL A 172 7.12 -2.22 10.51
CA VAL A 172 7.66 -3.59 10.63
C VAL A 172 8.70 -3.88 9.55
N ALA A 173 8.45 -3.45 8.29
CA ALA A 173 9.39 -3.63 7.20
C ALA A 173 10.73 -2.91 7.44
N VAL A 174 10.69 -1.65 7.86
CA VAL A 174 11.90 -0.88 8.20
C VAL A 174 12.61 -1.48 9.40
N THR A 175 11.87 -1.91 10.42
CA THR A 175 12.43 -2.60 11.60
C THR A 175 13.14 -3.90 11.21
N ALA A 176 12.51 -4.73 10.37
CA ALA A 176 13.08 -5.98 9.88
C ALA A 176 14.36 -5.74 9.06
N MET A 177 14.34 -4.75 8.16
CA MET A 177 15.52 -4.40 7.36
C MET A 177 16.67 -3.88 8.21
N ARG A 178 16.39 -3.03 9.21
CA ARG A 178 17.42 -2.54 10.14
C ARG A 178 18.03 -3.67 10.98
N ARG A 179 17.27 -4.74 11.28
CA ARG A 179 17.82 -5.96 11.90
C ARG A 179 18.71 -6.72 10.93
N ALA A 180 18.28 -6.90 9.68
CA ALA A 180 19.05 -7.60 8.65
C ALA A 180 20.38 -6.88 8.32
N LEU A 181 20.37 -5.56 8.24
CA LEU A 181 21.58 -4.72 8.10
C LEU A 181 22.59 -4.92 9.25
N ARG A 182 22.12 -5.35 10.43
CA ARG A 182 22.94 -5.67 11.60
C ARG A 182 23.30 -7.16 11.71
N GLY A 183 22.99 -7.96 10.69
CA GLY A 183 23.33 -9.38 10.61
C GLY A 183 22.25 -10.33 11.12
N PHE A 184 21.03 -9.88 11.38
CA PHE A 184 19.92 -10.79 11.68
C PHE A 184 19.50 -11.55 10.42
N VAL A 185 19.57 -12.89 10.45
CA VAL A 185 19.14 -13.76 9.36
C VAL A 185 17.68 -14.14 9.57
N GLY A 186 16.83 -13.79 8.61
CA GLY A 186 15.41 -14.10 8.63
C GLY A 186 15.08 -15.41 7.89
N PRO A 187 13.79 -15.81 7.89
CA PRO A 187 13.34 -16.97 7.11
C PRO A 187 13.65 -16.78 5.61
N ALA A 188 14.33 -17.75 5.01
CA ALA A 188 14.61 -17.74 3.57
C ALA A 188 13.37 -18.16 2.77
N ASP A 189 13.45 -17.95 1.45
CA ASP A 189 12.59 -18.62 0.48
C ASP A 189 11.10 -18.31 0.60
N ILE A 190 10.71 -17.16 1.15
CA ILE A 190 9.32 -16.91 1.55
C ILE A 190 8.28 -17.09 0.43
N PHE A 191 8.66 -16.85 -0.84
CA PHE A 191 7.77 -17.00 -1.99
C PHE A 191 7.61 -18.46 -2.45
N ARG A 192 8.48 -19.37 -2.03
CA ARG A 192 8.48 -20.80 -2.34
C ARG A 192 8.40 -21.70 -1.09
N ASN A 193 8.31 -21.09 0.09
CA ASN A 193 8.26 -21.78 1.37
C ASN A 193 6.84 -22.34 1.57
N PRO A 194 6.66 -23.67 1.72
CA PRO A 194 5.35 -24.31 1.81
C PRO A 194 4.53 -23.92 3.06
N GLN A 195 5.16 -23.24 4.04
CA GLN A 195 4.51 -22.76 5.26
C GLN A 195 4.28 -21.24 5.25
N ALA A 196 4.72 -20.54 4.20
CA ALA A 196 4.48 -19.11 4.02
C ALA A 196 3.20 -18.88 3.21
N ILE A 197 2.62 -17.67 3.34
CA ILE A 197 1.29 -17.35 2.83
C ILE A 197 1.08 -17.72 1.35
N PHE A 198 2.08 -17.55 0.50
CA PHE A 198 1.93 -17.79 -0.93
C PHE A 198 1.70 -19.26 -1.23
N CYS A 199 2.64 -20.14 -0.84
CA CYS A 199 2.50 -21.58 -1.06
C CYS A 199 1.48 -22.26 -0.13
N LEU A 200 1.19 -21.67 1.02
CA LEU A 200 0.16 -22.18 1.94
C LEU A 200 -1.24 -22.09 1.31
N PHE A 201 -1.49 -21.04 0.52
CA PHE A 201 -2.79 -20.77 -0.08
C PHE A 201 -2.90 -21.14 -1.56
N GLU A 202 -1.78 -21.14 -2.30
CA GLU A 202 -1.71 -21.58 -3.69
C GLU A 202 -0.57 -22.58 -3.86
N ALA A 203 -0.89 -23.82 -4.25
CA ALA A 203 0.11 -24.84 -4.47
C ALA A 203 0.96 -24.50 -5.72
N PRO A 204 2.29 -24.52 -5.64
CA PRO A 204 3.13 -24.30 -6.81
C PRO A 204 3.07 -25.49 -7.77
N GLU A 205 3.30 -25.24 -9.06
CA GLU A 205 3.31 -26.29 -10.09
C GLU A 205 4.47 -27.28 -9.92
N GLN A 206 5.58 -26.84 -9.33
CA GLN A 206 6.79 -27.63 -9.10
C GLN A 206 7.25 -27.54 -7.63
N PRO A 207 7.89 -28.58 -7.08
CA PRO A 207 8.55 -28.50 -5.78
C PRO A 207 9.60 -27.37 -5.74
N ASN A 208 9.73 -26.70 -4.60
CA ASN A 208 10.67 -25.59 -4.37
C ASN A 208 10.51 -24.40 -5.35
N SER A 209 9.29 -24.16 -5.84
CA SER A 209 8.95 -23.01 -6.69
C SER A 209 7.85 -22.14 -6.08
N SER A 210 7.69 -20.93 -6.60
CA SER A 210 6.61 -20.01 -6.22
C SER A 210 5.33 -20.32 -7.01
N PRO A 211 4.13 -20.08 -6.46
CA PRO A 211 2.89 -20.28 -7.22
C PRO A 211 2.63 -19.22 -8.31
N PHE A 212 3.50 -18.21 -8.43
CA PHE A 212 3.41 -17.19 -9.47
C PHE A 212 4.80 -16.69 -9.88
N ASP A 213 4.87 -16.10 -11.08
CA ASP A 213 6.02 -15.36 -11.54
C ASP A 213 5.82 -13.86 -11.34
N LEU A 214 6.90 -13.15 -11.00
CA LEU A 214 6.95 -11.70 -11.02
C LEU A 214 7.77 -11.23 -12.21
N ARG A 215 7.20 -10.30 -12.98
CA ARG A 215 7.87 -9.63 -14.09
C ARG A 215 7.99 -8.16 -13.72
N PHE A 216 9.22 -7.69 -13.62
CA PHE A 216 9.52 -6.30 -13.31
C PHE A 216 9.98 -5.56 -14.56
N CYS A 217 9.48 -4.35 -14.74
CA CYS A 217 10.00 -3.44 -15.74
C CYS A 217 11.29 -2.78 -15.25
N THR A 218 12.29 -2.77 -16.12
CA THR A 218 13.60 -2.15 -15.89
C THR A 218 13.91 -1.04 -16.89
N GLY A 219 12.98 -0.76 -17.81
CA GLY A 219 13.07 0.28 -18.83
C GLY A 219 11.84 0.26 -19.75
N GLY A 220 11.55 1.36 -20.43
CA GLY A 220 10.31 1.55 -21.19
C GLY A 220 9.23 2.22 -20.35
N ASP A 221 7.96 1.92 -20.64
CA ASP A 221 6.78 2.56 -20.07
C ASP A 221 5.81 1.60 -19.33
N ASP A 222 6.05 0.28 -19.36
CA ASP A 222 5.28 -0.71 -18.60
C ASP A 222 5.71 -0.72 -17.12
N PHE A 223 5.62 0.40 -16.41
CA PHE A 223 5.80 0.42 -14.96
C PHE A 223 4.44 0.38 -14.26
N ALA A 224 4.32 -0.36 -13.16
CA ALA A 224 3.04 -0.48 -12.44
C ALA A 224 2.49 0.88 -11.96
N VAL A 225 3.34 1.90 -11.77
CA VAL A 225 2.91 3.27 -11.44
C VAL A 225 2.06 3.90 -12.54
N MET A 226 2.21 3.47 -13.80
CA MET A 226 1.46 4.02 -14.95
C MET A 226 -0.02 3.67 -14.91
N ASP A 227 -0.38 2.57 -14.24
CA ASP A 227 -1.77 2.16 -14.00
C ASP A 227 -2.33 2.74 -12.69
N MET A 228 -1.70 3.78 -12.13
CA MET A 228 -2.17 4.41 -10.91
C MET A 228 -3.32 5.38 -11.18
N HIS A 229 -4.43 5.14 -10.50
CA HIS A 229 -5.57 6.04 -10.51
C HIS A 229 -5.46 7.05 -9.39
N PHE A 230 -5.59 8.33 -9.74
CA PHE A 230 -5.61 9.43 -8.77
C PHE A 230 -7.05 9.83 -8.43
N LYS A 231 -7.28 10.16 -7.16
CA LYS A 231 -8.57 10.69 -6.70
C LYS A 231 -8.59 12.20 -6.90
N ILE A 232 -9.69 12.70 -7.46
CA ILE A 232 -9.92 14.14 -7.66
C ILE A 232 -10.61 14.81 -6.46
N GLY A 233 -10.85 14.05 -5.39
CA GLY A 233 -11.48 14.51 -4.16
C GLY A 233 -11.44 13.45 -3.06
N LEU A 234 -12.10 13.75 -1.94
CA LEU A 234 -12.15 12.86 -0.77
C LEU A 234 -13.34 11.91 -0.89
N TYR A 235 -13.10 10.75 -1.48
CA TYR A 235 -14.11 9.70 -1.64
C TYR A 235 -13.48 8.31 -1.77
N GLU A 236 -14.28 7.28 -1.57
CA GLU A 236 -13.87 5.89 -1.80
C GLU A 236 -13.76 5.65 -3.32
N HIS A 237 -12.67 5.03 -3.78
CA HIS A 237 -12.33 4.97 -5.21
C HIS A 237 -13.47 4.43 -6.10
N GLN A 238 -14.21 3.43 -5.63
CA GLN A 238 -15.31 2.79 -6.36
C GLN A 238 -16.49 3.75 -6.65
N SER A 239 -16.54 4.91 -5.97
CA SER A 239 -17.53 5.96 -6.22
C SER A 239 -17.10 6.99 -7.27
N ALA A 240 -15.84 6.99 -7.71
CA ALA A 240 -15.28 7.99 -8.61
C ALA A 240 -16.10 8.14 -9.91
N GLY A 241 -16.43 7.03 -10.57
CA GLY A 241 -17.19 7.05 -11.83
C GLY A 241 -18.60 7.61 -11.68
N ALA A 242 -19.27 7.31 -10.55
CA ALA A 242 -20.60 7.86 -10.29
C ALA A 242 -20.56 9.37 -10.00
N ILE A 243 -19.55 9.82 -9.27
CA ILE A 243 -19.31 11.25 -9.00
C ILE A 243 -19.00 11.99 -10.30
N GLN A 244 -18.10 11.47 -11.13
CA GLN A 244 -17.76 12.08 -12.42
C GLN A 244 -18.98 12.14 -13.34
N GLY A 245 -19.77 11.07 -13.44
CA GLY A 245 -20.99 11.07 -14.25
C GLY A 245 -22.01 12.11 -13.79
N LEU A 246 -22.15 12.33 -12.47
CA LEU A 246 -22.99 13.40 -11.95
C LEU A 246 -22.43 14.79 -12.30
N ILE A 247 -21.13 15.01 -12.14
CA ILE A 247 -20.46 16.26 -12.51
C ILE A 247 -20.66 16.56 -14.00
N ASP A 248 -20.51 15.57 -14.88
CA ASP A 248 -20.67 15.74 -16.32
C ASP A 248 -22.11 16.14 -16.67
N VAL A 249 -23.10 15.47 -16.08
CA VAL A 249 -24.53 15.79 -16.29
C VAL A 249 -24.86 17.20 -15.84
N LEU A 250 -24.40 17.60 -14.65
CA LEU A 250 -24.65 18.94 -14.10
C LEU A 250 -23.90 20.03 -14.88
N SER A 251 -22.67 19.75 -15.33
CA SER A 251 -21.87 20.68 -16.12
C SER A 251 -22.48 20.92 -17.50
N ALA A 252 -23.02 19.86 -18.13
CA ALA A 252 -23.73 19.96 -19.40
C ALA A 252 -25.13 20.56 -19.27
N ASN A 253 -25.74 20.52 -18.09
CA ASN A 253 -27.11 20.98 -17.82
C ASN A 253 -27.19 21.79 -16.51
N PRO A 254 -26.55 22.97 -16.43
CA PRO A 254 -26.46 23.74 -15.19
C PRO A 254 -27.85 24.17 -14.65
N GLN A 255 -28.85 24.32 -15.51
CA GLN A 255 -30.24 24.62 -15.15
C GLN A 255 -30.88 23.55 -14.24
N LEU A 256 -30.33 22.33 -14.22
CA LEU A 256 -30.77 21.31 -13.28
C LEU A 256 -30.51 21.69 -11.82
N LEU A 257 -29.63 22.66 -11.57
CA LEU A 257 -29.36 23.20 -10.23
C LEU A 257 -30.37 24.27 -9.80
N ASP A 258 -31.22 24.78 -10.71
CA ASP A 258 -32.21 25.82 -10.40
C ASP A 258 -33.31 25.30 -9.46
N ASP A 259 -33.64 24.00 -9.54
CA ASP A 259 -34.56 23.32 -8.63
C ASP A 259 -34.10 21.89 -8.32
N VAL A 260 -33.20 21.76 -7.34
CA VAL A 260 -32.71 20.46 -6.87
C VAL A 260 -33.82 19.62 -6.23
N ALA A 261 -34.92 20.22 -5.76
CA ALA A 261 -36.02 19.47 -5.16
C ALA A 261 -36.87 18.72 -6.21
N ALA A 262 -36.77 19.10 -7.50
CA ALA A 262 -37.42 18.40 -8.59
C ALA A 262 -36.85 16.99 -8.86
N PHE A 263 -35.64 16.68 -8.38
CA PHE A 263 -35.05 15.35 -8.54
C PHE A 263 -35.78 14.30 -7.69
N GLN A 264 -36.59 13.46 -8.35
CA GLN A 264 -37.32 12.38 -7.66
C GLN A 264 -36.46 11.12 -7.44
N LYS A 265 -35.52 10.84 -8.34
CA LYS A 265 -34.73 9.59 -8.30
C LYS A 265 -33.42 9.70 -9.09
N ILE A 266 -32.35 9.19 -8.50
CA ILE A 266 -31.06 8.96 -9.16
C ILE A 266 -30.79 7.45 -9.15
N ARG A 267 -30.49 6.88 -10.33
CA ARG A 267 -30.10 5.46 -10.46
C ARG A 267 -28.62 5.38 -10.81
N ILE A 268 -27.85 4.77 -9.93
CA ILE A 268 -26.42 4.49 -10.14
C ILE A 268 -26.28 3.01 -10.46
N SER A 269 -25.81 2.70 -11.66
CA SER A 269 -25.44 1.33 -12.06
C SER A 269 -23.99 1.06 -11.63
N ILE A 270 -23.75 -0.04 -10.92
CA ILE A 270 -22.44 -0.35 -10.33
C ILE A 270 -22.16 -1.85 -10.41
N TYR A 271 -20.90 -2.24 -10.55
CA TYR A 271 -20.47 -3.65 -10.61
C TYR A 271 -20.38 -4.28 -9.20
N GLN A 272 -20.46 -5.61 -9.14
CA GLN A 272 -20.60 -6.34 -7.87
C GLN A 272 -19.46 -6.09 -6.86
N PRO A 273 -18.17 -6.12 -7.25
CA PRO A 273 -17.08 -5.77 -6.32
C PRO A 273 -17.23 -4.39 -5.67
N ALA A 274 -17.54 -3.37 -6.48
CA ALA A 274 -17.78 -2.02 -5.99
C ALA A 274 -18.98 -1.96 -5.04
N PHE A 275 -20.09 -2.63 -5.39
CA PHE A 275 -21.27 -2.73 -4.51
C PHE A 275 -20.95 -3.40 -3.17
N GLY A 276 -20.14 -4.47 -3.15
CA GLY A 276 -19.69 -5.12 -1.92
C GLY A 276 -18.84 -4.21 -1.02
N ILE A 277 -18.17 -3.21 -1.60
CA ILE A 277 -17.33 -2.25 -0.87
C ILE A 277 -18.14 -1.06 -0.38
N ILE A 278 -18.90 -0.37 -1.24
CA ILE A 278 -19.57 0.90 -0.90
C ILE A 278 -21.09 0.80 -0.73
N GLY A 279 -21.69 -0.34 -1.07
CA GLY A 279 -23.14 -0.57 -0.96
C GLY A 279 -23.64 -0.92 0.45
N ASP A 280 -22.72 -1.09 1.41
CA ASP A 280 -23.01 -1.42 2.80
C ASP A 280 -23.81 -0.29 3.50
N PRO A 281 -25.04 -0.56 4.00
CA PRO A 281 -25.83 0.43 4.74
C PRO A 281 -25.11 1.06 5.93
N ALA A 282 -24.21 0.33 6.61
CA ALA A 282 -23.45 0.86 7.73
C ALA A 282 -22.49 1.99 7.30
N LYS A 283 -22.07 2.01 6.03
CA LYS A 283 -21.18 3.03 5.47
C LYS A 283 -21.92 4.29 5.00
N ARG A 284 -23.27 4.27 4.96
CA ARG A 284 -24.07 5.42 4.50
C ARG A 284 -24.13 6.56 5.51
N ASN A 285 -24.06 6.24 6.81
CA ASN A 285 -24.05 7.23 7.88
C ASN A 285 -23.15 6.72 9.02
N PRO A 286 -21.82 6.77 8.85
CA PRO A 286 -20.90 6.30 9.88
C PRO A 286 -21.07 7.17 11.15
N ARG A 287 -21.38 6.53 12.27
CA ARG A 287 -21.46 7.16 13.60
C ARG A 287 -20.35 6.59 14.47
N THR A 288 -19.13 7.03 14.23
CA THR A 288 -17.94 6.67 15.00
C THR A 288 -17.04 7.89 15.05
#